data_AF-A0A6J2XF14-F1
#
_entry.id   AF-A0A6J2XF14-F1
#
_cell.length_a   1.000
_cell.length_b   1.000
_cell.length_c   1.000
_cell.angle_alpha   90.00
_cell.angle_beta   90.00
_cell.angle_gamma   90.00
#
_symmetry.space_group_name_H-M   'P 1'
#
loop_
_entity.id
_entity.type
_entity.pdbx_description
1 polymer ?
#
loop_
_entity_poly.entity_id
_entity_poly.type
_entity_poly.pdbx_seq_one_letter_code
_entity_poly.pdbx_strand_id
1 'polypeptide(L)'
;MSNNRSFPCYFCNQTIKNETQVGHAAVCSKVLIPCTFKCGAYIQRSNMPKHSLECVNNTNNLKRPVQKQANTVNTLDRNGIYTSTPKTQDEVNVRKRYSDHEASLAFKQLQNGSNDNSRRSLDEIKTSLYQHSLALQKINYTQTIISEWKKNIDLQISQIKSTFKPSTNNEYEKQFKAIQEKLLQVDHFKMDLNILKESVYKENTHFKKTEMDFARNIQDLSNVLKDNNNSMAHMWNDNINMLNKVNLDIDNTRLALDEQKAKTASLVFDLRAVNQIASEAAEKIEIQEREMTSLIQEVNQVKLDIEILEGLVSSYDSNSGCCKRLLWRITEVESKLARAKENDIVLRSPVFYTHQYGYKIRVLLYLNGLNKWKDRYALACLHVLKGEYDMLLPWPCSIEGTVTLRDLSNISQPKNFMKYIKTKKRQGDEDEDEPQESNSTYIFIPHSTLLKGNYIKEDSLFLDININEDNKYETAI
;
A
#
# COMPACT_ATOMS: atom_id res chain seq x y z
N MET A 1 -0.81 -49.29 57.43
CA MET A 1 -0.71 -50.50 56.57
C MET A 1 -0.48 -50.03 55.14
N SER A 2 0.77 -50.03 54.70
CA SER A 2 1.21 -49.49 53.40
C SER A 2 0.84 -50.49 52.30
N ASN A 3 -0.12 -50.14 51.45
CA ASN A 3 -0.53 -50.96 50.32
C ASN A 3 0.62 -51.12 49.31
N ASN A 4 1.31 -52.26 49.36
CA ASN A 4 2.27 -52.72 48.35
C ASN A 4 1.56 -53.05 47.04
N ARG A 5 1.18 -52.02 46.27
CA ARG A 5 0.69 -52.18 44.90
C ARG A 5 1.88 -52.19 43.95
N SER A 6 2.04 -53.30 43.24
CA SER A 6 2.99 -53.40 42.14
C SER A 6 2.48 -52.62 40.93
N PHE A 7 3.33 -51.84 40.26
CA PHE A 7 2.97 -51.09 39.05
C PHE A 7 3.99 -51.31 37.93
N PRO A 8 3.58 -51.35 36.65
CA PRO A 8 4.51 -51.42 35.54
C PRO A 8 5.16 -50.05 35.28
N CYS A 9 6.49 -50.04 35.11
CA CYS A 9 7.21 -48.84 34.71
C CYS A 9 6.96 -48.53 33.23
N TYR A 10 6.49 -47.32 32.92
CA TYR A 10 6.19 -46.87 31.56
C TYR A 10 7.40 -46.90 30.59
N PHE A 11 8.63 -46.80 31.13
CA PHE A 11 9.85 -46.70 30.32
C PHE A 11 10.54 -48.05 30.10
N CYS A 12 10.50 -48.96 31.09
CA CYS A 12 11.16 -50.26 30.98
C CYS A 12 10.21 -51.47 30.94
N ASN A 13 8.90 -51.25 31.10
CA ASN A 13 7.86 -52.27 31.18
C ASN A 13 8.09 -53.36 32.24
N GLN A 14 8.94 -53.09 33.24
CA GLN A 14 9.14 -53.99 34.37
C GLN A 14 8.13 -53.67 35.48
N THR A 15 7.59 -54.72 36.10
CA THR A 15 6.65 -54.61 37.22
C THR A 15 7.42 -54.35 38.51
N ILE A 16 7.30 -53.14 39.05
CA ILE A 16 8.01 -52.69 40.24
C ILE A 16 7.14 -52.97 41.47
N LYS A 17 7.71 -53.62 42.49
CA LYS A 17 7.04 -53.95 43.75
C LYS A 17 7.68 -53.14 44.87
N ASN A 18 6.88 -52.60 45.78
CA ASN A 18 7.34 -51.95 47.01
C ASN A 18 8.20 -50.68 46.79
N GLU A 19 8.00 -49.99 45.67
CA GLU A 19 8.66 -48.71 45.35
C GLU A 19 7.60 -47.68 44.91
N THR A 20 7.96 -46.41 44.73
CA THR A 20 7.07 -45.40 44.13
C THR A 20 7.43 -45.19 42.66
N GLN A 21 6.46 -44.78 41.83
CA GLN A 21 6.70 -44.49 40.41
C GLN A 21 7.78 -43.42 40.20
N VAL A 22 7.84 -42.43 41.10
CA VAL A 22 8.86 -41.37 41.09
C VAL A 22 10.22 -41.91 41.52
N GLY A 23 10.28 -42.75 42.56
CA GLY A 23 11.52 -43.40 43.03
C GLY A 23 12.16 -44.25 41.93
N HIS A 24 11.37 -45.12 41.29
CA HIS A 24 11.86 -45.95 40.20
C HIS A 24 12.27 -45.12 38.97
N ALA A 25 11.52 -44.07 38.61
CA ALA A 25 11.86 -43.21 37.46
C ALA A 25 13.22 -42.50 37.63
N ALA A 26 13.63 -42.20 38.87
CA ALA A 26 14.94 -41.61 39.15
C ALA A 26 16.11 -42.56 38.79
N VAL A 27 15.92 -43.88 38.94
CA VAL A 27 16.95 -44.90 38.72
C VAL A 27 16.73 -45.74 37.44
N CYS A 28 15.59 -45.58 36.77
CA CYS A 28 15.25 -46.35 35.58
C CYS A 28 16.25 -46.11 34.43
N SER A 29 16.84 -47.19 33.93
CA SER A 29 17.84 -47.17 32.86
C SER A 29 17.29 -46.75 31.50
N LYS A 30 15.99 -46.96 31.26
CA LYS A 30 15.31 -46.61 30.01
C LYS A 30 14.58 -45.26 30.05
N VAL A 31 14.66 -44.53 31.17
CA VAL A 31 14.12 -43.17 31.28
C VAL A 31 14.90 -42.23 30.34
N LEU A 32 14.18 -41.37 29.63
CA LEU A 32 14.79 -40.35 28.77
C LEU A 32 15.26 -39.17 29.62
N ILE A 33 16.54 -38.85 29.53
CA ILE A 33 17.16 -37.70 30.19
C ILE A 33 17.78 -36.77 29.16
N PRO A 34 17.75 -35.44 29.38
CA PRO A 34 18.38 -34.49 28.46
C PRO A 34 19.90 -34.68 28.44
N CYS A 35 20.51 -34.47 27.27
CA CYS A 35 21.96 -34.52 27.12
C CYS A 35 22.66 -33.50 28.02
N THR A 36 23.71 -33.93 28.73
CA THR A 36 24.54 -33.08 29.60
C THR A 36 25.30 -31.99 28.84
N PHE A 37 25.62 -32.23 27.56
CA PHE A 37 26.26 -31.26 26.66
C PHE A 37 25.27 -30.33 25.94
N LYS A 38 24.00 -30.35 26.36
CA LYS A 38 22.93 -29.46 25.85
C LYS A 38 22.81 -29.44 24.31
N CYS A 39 23.00 -30.58 23.66
CA CYS A 39 22.79 -30.71 22.21
C CYS A 39 21.30 -30.76 21.80
N GLY A 40 20.39 -30.69 22.77
CA GLY A 40 18.94 -30.74 22.54
C GLY A 40 18.33 -32.16 22.50
N ALA A 41 19.15 -33.21 22.49
CA ALA A 41 18.66 -34.60 22.48
C ALA A 41 18.24 -35.11 23.87
N TYR A 42 17.18 -35.93 23.90
CA TYR A 42 16.76 -36.72 25.05
C TYR A 42 17.12 -38.19 24.82
N ILE A 43 17.99 -38.74 25.66
CA ILE A 43 18.58 -40.08 25.47
C ILE A 43 18.20 -40.96 26.66
N GLN A 44 17.98 -42.25 26.42
CA GLN A 44 17.81 -43.22 27.50
C GLN A 44 19.03 -43.19 28.42
N ARG A 45 18.82 -43.21 29.74
CA ARG A 45 19.91 -43.15 30.73
C ARG A 45 21.01 -44.18 30.47
N SER A 46 20.68 -45.40 30.02
CA SER A 46 21.65 -46.44 29.66
C SER A 46 22.52 -46.11 28.44
N ASN A 47 22.04 -45.27 27.53
CA ASN A 47 22.71 -44.94 26.27
C ASN A 47 23.45 -43.59 26.33
N MET A 48 23.36 -42.86 27.44
CA MET A 48 24.08 -41.59 27.64
C MET A 48 25.61 -41.72 27.47
N PRO A 49 26.30 -42.80 27.88
CA PRO A 49 27.74 -42.96 27.67
C PRO A 49 28.15 -43.13 26.19
N LYS A 50 27.29 -43.75 25.36
CA LYS A 50 27.54 -43.85 23.93
C LYS A 50 27.28 -42.52 23.24
N HIS A 51 26.15 -41.88 23.58
CA HIS A 51 25.81 -40.57 23.07
C HIS A 51 26.86 -39.50 23.43
N SER A 52 27.42 -39.51 24.65
CA SER A 52 28.44 -38.53 25.03
C SER A 52 29.67 -38.60 24.13
N LEU A 53 30.09 -39.79 23.70
CA LEU A 53 31.22 -39.96 22.79
C LEU A 53 30.95 -39.39 21.39
N GLU A 54 29.71 -39.46 20.92
CA GLU A 54 29.27 -39.05 19.58
C GLU A 54 28.58 -37.68 19.57
N CYS A 55 28.47 -37.02 20.73
CA CYS A 55 27.71 -35.79 20.87
C CYS A 55 28.40 -34.64 20.12
N VAL A 56 27.65 -33.97 19.25
CA VAL A 56 28.11 -32.83 18.43
C VAL A 56 28.67 -31.68 19.30
N ASN A 57 28.17 -31.52 20.53
CA ASN A 57 28.62 -30.50 21.48
C ASN A 57 29.72 -30.99 22.44
N ASN A 58 30.20 -32.24 22.33
CA ASN A 58 31.31 -32.72 23.15
C ASN A 58 32.65 -32.32 22.50
N THR A 59 33.23 -31.23 23.01
CA THR A 59 34.47 -30.63 22.50
C THR A 59 35.73 -31.48 22.68
N ASN A 60 35.65 -32.61 23.41
CA ASN A 60 36.80 -33.46 23.70
C ASN A 60 37.16 -34.47 22.59
N ASN A 61 36.30 -34.69 21.57
CA ASN A 61 36.50 -35.72 20.55
C ASN A 61 36.89 -35.21 19.14
N LEU A 62 37.30 -33.96 19.00
CA LEU A 62 37.72 -33.40 17.71
C LEU A 62 39.19 -33.71 17.39
N LYS A 63 39.47 -34.92 16.91
CA LYS A 63 40.62 -35.19 16.03
C LYS A 63 40.19 -35.94 14.78
N ARG A 64 39.67 -35.21 13.78
CA ARG A 64 40.00 -35.40 12.36
C ARG A 64 39.55 -34.19 11.52
N PRO A 65 40.27 -33.87 10.44
CA PRO A 65 40.27 -32.55 9.84
C PRO A 65 39.19 -32.41 8.77
N VAL A 66 38.34 -31.39 8.91
CA VAL A 66 37.61 -30.82 7.78
C VAL A 66 38.01 -29.34 7.74
N GLN A 67 38.58 -28.94 6.61
CA GLN A 67 39.00 -27.58 6.32
C GLN A 67 37.83 -26.62 6.55
N LYS A 68 37.93 -25.78 7.59
CA LYS A 68 37.12 -24.57 7.70
C LYS A 68 37.81 -23.49 6.88
N GLN A 69 37.23 -23.13 5.74
CA GLN A 69 37.41 -21.78 5.22
C GLN A 69 36.69 -20.83 6.17
N ALA A 70 37.46 -19.95 6.78
CA ALA A 70 36.96 -18.86 7.60
C ALA A 70 36.42 -17.76 6.67
N ASN A 71 35.13 -17.45 6.79
CA ASN A 71 34.62 -16.15 6.41
C ASN A 71 34.43 -15.33 7.68
N THR A 72 35.51 -14.65 8.07
CA THR A 72 35.46 -13.47 8.93
C THR A 72 35.01 -12.28 8.09
N VAL A 73 33.87 -11.70 8.40
CA VAL A 73 33.57 -10.31 8.00
C VAL A 73 33.81 -9.45 9.24
N ASN A 74 34.95 -8.77 9.26
CA ASN A 74 35.19 -7.65 10.15
C ASN A 74 34.58 -6.40 9.50
N THR A 75 33.63 -5.76 10.17
CA THR A 75 33.28 -4.37 9.92
C THR A 75 33.67 -3.55 11.15
N LEU A 76 34.69 -2.71 10.97
CA LEU A 76 35.01 -1.60 11.88
C LEU A 76 33.94 -0.53 11.69
N ASP A 77 33.34 -0.06 12.79
CA ASP A 77 32.66 1.23 12.81
C ASP A 77 33.32 2.15 13.84
N ARG A 78 33.50 3.41 13.42
CA ARG A 78 34.30 4.43 14.05
C ARG A 78 33.35 5.40 14.73
N ASN A 79 32.95 5.07 15.95
CA ASN A 79 32.67 6.00 17.05
C ASN A 79 32.15 5.18 18.25
N GLY A 80 33.06 4.86 19.15
CA GLY A 80 32.77 4.07 20.34
C GLY A 80 31.80 4.76 21.28
N ILE A 81 30.53 4.33 21.24
CA ILE A 81 29.56 4.47 22.33
C ILE A 81 28.72 3.19 22.36
N TYR A 82 28.85 2.40 23.43
CA TYR A 82 27.98 1.26 23.69
C TYR A 82 26.59 1.75 24.09
N THR A 83 25.56 1.41 23.30
CA THR A 83 24.16 1.46 23.75
C THR A 83 23.47 0.14 23.46
N SER A 84 23.19 -0.60 24.53
CA SER A 84 22.36 -1.79 24.53
C SER A 84 20.89 -1.38 24.52
N THR A 85 20.19 -1.60 23.41
CA THR A 85 18.72 -1.60 23.37
C THR A 85 18.21 -3.04 23.39
N PRO A 86 17.25 -3.41 24.27
CA PRO A 86 16.72 -4.76 24.32
C PRO A 86 15.74 -4.96 23.17
N LYS A 87 16.04 -5.89 22.26
CA LYS A 87 15.07 -6.38 21.28
C LYS A 87 13.97 -7.14 22.03
N THR A 88 12.72 -6.74 21.78
CA THR A 88 11.52 -7.29 22.42
C THR A 88 11.36 -8.78 22.11
N GLN A 89 10.90 -9.53 23.13
CA GLN A 89 10.71 -10.98 23.15
C GLN A 89 9.85 -11.53 21.97
N ASP A 90 9.08 -10.67 21.30
CA ASP A 90 8.13 -11.05 20.26
C ASP A 90 8.77 -11.33 18.90
N GLU A 91 9.88 -10.67 18.53
CA GLU A 91 10.56 -10.93 17.25
C GLU A 91 11.30 -12.28 17.23
N VAL A 92 11.78 -12.72 18.41
CA VAL A 92 12.44 -14.03 18.57
C VAL A 92 11.42 -15.17 18.51
N ASN A 93 10.21 -14.94 19.01
CA ASN A 93 9.14 -15.94 19.04
C ASN A 93 8.53 -16.20 17.64
N VAL A 94 8.40 -15.18 16.79
CA VAL A 94 7.88 -15.36 15.43
C VAL A 94 8.87 -16.16 14.57
N ARG A 95 10.18 -15.87 14.67
CA ARG A 95 11.22 -16.59 13.91
C ARG A 95 11.35 -18.05 14.34
N LYS A 96 11.14 -18.34 15.63
CA LYS A 96 11.14 -19.71 16.18
C LYS A 96 9.90 -20.49 15.72
N ARG A 97 8.72 -19.87 15.72
CA ARG A 97 7.48 -20.49 15.23
C ARG A 97 7.49 -20.78 13.73
N TYR A 98 8.11 -19.91 12.91
CA TYR A 98 8.30 -20.17 11.49
C TYR A 98 9.25 -21.33 11.21
N SER A 99 10.38 -21.40 11.94
CA SER A 99 11.34 -22.52 11.83
C SER A 99 10.75 -23.85 12.29
N ASP A 100 9.93 -23.84 13.34
CA ASP A 100 9.23 -25.04 13.83
C ASP A 100 8.11 -25.48 12.87
N HIS A 101 7.47 -24.54 12.17
CA HIS A 101 6.45 -24.83 11.18
C HIS A 101 7.03 -25.39 9.88
N GLU A 102 8.16 -24.85 9.39
CA GLU A 102 8.92 -25.42 8.27
C GLU A 102 9.47 -26.81 8.60
N ALA A 103 10.00 -27.02 9.81
CA ALA A 103 10.44 -28.33 10.26
C ALA A 103 9.27 -29.33 10.35
N SER A 104 8.09 -28.89 10.79
CA SER A 104 6.88 -29.72 10.86
C SER A 104 6.31 -30.06 9.47
N LEU A 105 6.37 -29.12 8.52
CA LEU A 105 6.00 -29.34 7.12
C LEU A 105 6.98 -30.28 6.41
N ALA A 106 8.29 -30.13 6.65
CA ALA A 106 9.31 -31.06 6.15
C ALA A 106 9.13 -32.47 6.76
N PHE A 107 8.79 -32.59 8.04
CA PHE A 107 8.54 -33.87 8.70
C PHE A 107 7.24 -34.54 8.21
N LYS A 108 6.18 -33.75 7.93
CA LYS A 108 4.93 -34.25 7.33
C LYS A 108 5.10 -34.64 5.86
N GLN A 109 5.93 -33.93 5.09
CA GLN A 109 6.27 -34.31 3.71
C GLN A 109 7.13 -35.57 3.66
N LEU A 110 8.04 -35.79 4.63
CA LEU A 110 8.79 -37.04 4.78
C LEU A 110 7.93 -38.24 5.23
N GLN A 111 6.85 -38.00 5.98
CA GLN A 111 5.91 -39.08 6.36
C GLN A 111 4.89 -39.41 5.27
N ASN A 112 4.43 -38.42 4.50
CA ASN A 112 3.44 -38.61 3.43
C ASN A 112 4.06 -38.98 2.07
N GLY A 113 5.36 -38.77 1.89
CA GLY A 113 6.15 -39.30 0.76
C GLY A 113 6.65 -40.73 0.99
N SER A 114 5.85 -41.57 1.64
CA SER A 114 6.19 -42.98 1.84
C SER A 114 6.15 -43.69 0.49
N ASN A 115 7.34 -44.01 0.02
CA ASN A 115 7.61 -44.85 -1.14
C ASN A 115 7.03 -46.26 -0.89
N ASP A 116 5.74 -46.45 -1.20
CA ASP A 116 5.04 -47.73 -1.07
C ASP A 116 5.79 -48.87 -1.77
N ASN A 117 6.54 -48.54 -2.83
CA ASN A 117 7.43 -49.46 -3.52
C ASN A 117 8.63 -49.91 -2.69
N SER A 118 9.23 -49.03 -1.88
CA SER A 118 10.35 -49.40 -1.00
C SER A 118 9.89 -50.26 0.19
N ARG A 119 8.68 -50.03 0.71
CA ARG A 119 8.07 -50.88 1.74
C ARG A 119 7.71 -52.27 1.19
N ARG A 120 7.08 -52.34 0.01
CA ARG A 120 6.79 -53.59 -0.69
C ARG A 120 8.07 -54.38 -0.99
N SER A 121 9.11 -53.71 -1.49
CA SER A 121 10.41 -54.34 -1.75
C SER A 121 11.07 -54.88 -0.47
N LEU A 122 10.97 -54.16 0.65
CA LEU A 122 11.47 -54.64 1.95
C LEU A 122 10.71 -55.87 2.47
N ASP A 123 9.40 -55.93 2.26
CA ASP A 123 8.59 -57.08 2.67
C ASP A 123 8.77 -58.29 1.74
N GLU A 124 9.03 -58.08 0.45
CA GLU A 124 9.47 -59.12 -0.49
C GLU A 124 10.83 -59.70 -0.08
N ILE A 125 11.80 -58.85 0.29
CA ILE A 125 13.12 -59.28 0.78
C ILE A 125 13.00 -60.07 2.08
N LYS A 126 12.16 -59.64 3.03
CA LYS A 126 11.90 -60.40 4.27
C LYS A 126 11.29 -61.77 3.98
N THR A 127 10.36 -61.83 3.04
CA THR A 127 9.71 -63.08 2.63
C THR A 127 10.73 -64.03 1.99
N SER A 128 11.63 -63.50 1.15
CA SER A 128 12.72 -64.27 0.55
C SER A 128 13.74 -64.77 1.58
N LEU A 129 14.10 -63.95 2.57
CA LEU A 129 14.99 -64.33 3.68
C LEU A 129 14.40 -65.45 4.53
N TYR A 130 13.09 -65.38 4.80
CA TYR A 130 12.37 -66.43 5.51
C TYR A 130 12.32 -67.74 4.71
N GLN A 131 12.13 -67.67 3.39
CA GLN A 131 12.17 -68.85 2.51
C GLN A 131 13.57 -69.48 2.46
N HIS A 132 14.64 -68.69 2.41
CA HIS A 132 16.01 -69.20 2.50
C HIS A 132 16.32 -69.86 3.86
N SER A 133 15.83 -69.28 4.95
CA SER A 133 15.93 -69.88 6.29
C SER A 133 15.26 -71.26 6.35
N LEU A 134 14.08 -71.39 5.73
CA LEU A 134 13.35 -72.66 5.68
C LEU A 134 14.06 -73.69 4.79
N ALA A 135 14.68 -73.26 3.69
CA ALA A 135 15.49 -74.12 2.83
C ALA A 135 16.73 -74.66 3.55
N LEU A 136 17.43 -73.81 4.33
CA LEU A 136 18.57 -74.24 5.15
C LEU A 136 18.16 -75.27 6.22
N GLN A 137 16.97 -75.11 6.83
CA GLN A 137 16.43 -76.12 7.75
C GLN A 137 16.12 -77.44 7.06
N LYS A 138 15.56 -77.41 5.84
CA LYS A 138 15.33 -78.62 5.04
C LYS A 138 16.64 -79.34 4.71
N ILE A 139 17.71 -78.61 4.36
CA ILE A 139 19.03 -79.19 4.08
C ILE A 139 19.58 -79.90 5.33
N ASN A 140 19.55 -79.26 6.50
CA ASN A 140 19.99 -79.88 7.75
C ASN A 140 19.19 -81.15 8.10
N TYR A 141 17.88 -81.14 7.83
CA TYR A 141 17.04 -82.32 8.02
C TYR A 141 17.43 -83.46 7.07
N THR A 142 17.62 -83.17 5.78
CA THR A 142 18.06 -84.19 4.80
C THR A 142 19.45 -84.75 5.13
N GLN A 143 20.37 -83.92 5.63
CA GLN A 143 21.71 -84.36 6.03
C GLN A 143 21.68 -85.28 7.26
N THR A 144 20.72 -85.06 8.17
CA THR A 144 20.47 -85.95 9.30
C THR A 144 19.96 -87.31 8.83
N ILE A 145 18.99 -87.34 7.92
CA ILE A 145 18.47 -88.60 7.31
C ILE A 145 19.59 -89.38 6.61
N ILE A 146 20.42 -88.69 5.82
CA ILE A 146 21.57 -89.31 5.13
C ILE A 146 22.56 -89.91 6.14
N SER A 147 22.77 -89.27 7.28
CA SER A 147 23.65 -89.78 8.33
C SER A 147 23.10 -91.04 9.03
N GLU A 148 21.79 -91.11 9.25
CA GLU A 148 21.12 -92.29 9.80
C GLU A 148 21.15 -93.46 8.80
N TRP A 149 20.92 -93.16 7.52
CA TRP A 149 21.06 -94.12 6.43
C TRP A 149 22.47 -94.69 6.34
N LYS A 150 23.49 -93.84 6.46
CA LYS A 150 24.89 -94.29 6.47
C LYS A 150 25.18 -95.26 7.62
N LYS A 151 24.70 -94.94 8.84
CA LYS A 151 24.83 -95.84 10.00
C LYS A 151 24.13 -97.18 9.79
N ASN A 152 22.95 -97.17 9.17
CA ASN A 152 22.21 -98.39 8.85
C ASN A 152 22.96 -99.26 7.81
N ILE A 153 23.56 -98.63 6.81
CA ILE A 153 24.41 -99.32 5.82
C ILE A 153 25.64 -99.94 6.49
N ASP A 154 26.32 -99.19 7.37
CA ASP A 154 27.48 -99.69 8.11
C ASP A 154 27.11 -100.90 9.01
N LEU A 155 25.91 -100.88 9.62
CA LEU A 155 25.35 -102.01 10.37
C LEU A 155 25.02 -103.22 9.49
N GLN A 156 24.42 -103.02 8.32
CA GLN A 156 24.13 -104.10 7.37
C GLN A 156 25.43 -104.73 6.83
N ILE A 157 26.45 -103.92 6.53
CA ILE A 157 27.76 -104.40 6.07
C ILE A 157 28.46 -105.21 7.17
N SER A 158 28.35 -104.78 8.43
CA SER A 158 28.93 -105.53 9.55
C SER A 158 28.19 -106.84 9.86
N GLN A 159 26.87 -106.91 9.64
CA GLN A 159 26.09 -108.16 9.68
C GLN A 159 26.45 -109.13 8.53
N ILE A 160 26.71 -108.60 7.34
CA ILE A 160 27.17 -109.42 6.20
C ILE A 160 28.56 -110.03 6.50
N LYS A 161 29.46 -109.25 7.10
CA LYS A 161 30.79 -109.73 7.49
C LYS A 161 30.74 -110.82 8.58
N SER A 162 29.77 -110.78 9.50
CA SER A 162 29.66 -111.77 10.57
C SER A 162 29.03 -113.10 10.13
N THR A 163 28.32 -113.11 9.00
CA THR A 163 27.65 -114.31 8.46
C THR A 163 28.59 -115.18 7.59
N PHE A 164 29.76 -114.65 7.22
CA PHE A 164 30.80 -115.39 6.51
C PHE A 164 31.59 -116.30 7.48
N LYS A 165 31.08 -117.51 7.75
CA LYS A 165 31.85 -118.66 8.25
C LYS A 165 31.62 -119.88 7.32
N PRO A 166 32.63 -120.72 7.07
CA PRO A 166 32.48 -121.81 6.10
C PRO A 166 31.71 -122.98 6.73
N SER A 167 30.59 -123.40 6.12
CA SER A 167 29.87 -124.65 6.44
C SER A 167 28.94 -125.09 5.29
N THR A 168 28.45 -126.34 5.41
CA THR A 168 28.13 -127.37 4.38
C THR A 168 26.97 -127.14 3.36
N ASN A 169 26.90 -128.06 2.38
CA ASN A 169 26.20 -127.98 1.08
C ASN A 169 24.73 -127.46 1.01
N ASN A 170 23.88 -127.64 2.04
CA ASN A 170 22.48 -127.17 2.00
C ASN A 170 22.32 -125.67 2.36
N GLU A 171 23.42 -125.03 2.75
CA GLU A 171 23.49 -123.63 3.18
C GLU A 171 23.85 -122.71 2.01
N TYR A 172 24.52 -123.22 0.96
CA TYR A 172 24.87 -122.45 -0.24
C TYR A 172 23.65 -121.98 -1.03
N GLU A 173 22.57 -122.77 -1.11
CA GLU A 173 21.36 -122.36 -1.82
C GLU A 173 20.61 -121.24 -1.08
N LYS A 174 20.63 -121.27 0.26
CA LYS A 174 20.12 -120.17 1.10
C LYS A 174 21.01 -118.93 1.00
N GLN A 175 22.33 -119.10 1.00
CA GLN A 175 23.29 -118.01 0.79
C GLN A 175 23.16 -117.41 -0.61
N PHE A 176 22.92 -118.22 -1.65
CA PHE A 176 22.72 -117.75 -3.02
C PHE A 176 21.43 -116.94 -3.14
N LYS A 177 20.32 -117.39 -2.54
CA LYS A 177 19.08 -116.58 -2.46
C LYS A 177 19.28 -115.28 -1.68
N ALA A 178 20.02 -115.31 -0.56
CA ALA A 178 20.35 -114.11 0.20
C ALA A 178 21.23 -113.13 -0.60
N ILE A 179 22.20 -113.63 -1.36
CA ILE A 179 23.03 -112.82 -2.27
C ILE A 179 22.17 -112.22 -3.38
N GLN A 180 21.24 -112.98 -3.96
CA GLN A 180 20.34 -112.51 -5.01
C GLN A 180 19.40 -111.41 -4.51
N GLU A 181 18.86 -111.56 -3.29
CA GLU A 181 18.05 -110.53 -2.63
C GLU A 181 18.86 -109.25 -2.34
N LYS A 182 20.13 -109.41 -1.92
CA LYS A 182 21.05 -108.27 -1.72
C LYS A 182 21.43 -107.58 -3.04
N LEU A 183 21.57 -108.34 -4.14
CA LEU A 183 21.82 -107.76 -5.46
C LEU A 183 20.64 -106.89 -5.91
N LEU A 184 19.41 -107.35 -5.66
CA LEU A 184 18.18 -106.62 -5.97
C LEU A 184 18.04 -105.34 -5.12
N GLN A 185 18.48 -105.38 -3.85
CA GLN A 185 18.57 -104.18 -3.01
C GLN A 185 19.60 -103.18 -3.54
N VAL A 186 20.75 -103.66 -4.05
CA VAL A 186 21.76 -102.80 -4.69
C VAL A 186 21.22 -102.13 -5.96
N ASP A 187 20.45 -102.85 -6.78
CA ASP A 187 19.82 -102.28 -7.97
C ASP A 187 18.75 -101.22 -7.62
N HIS A 188 17.96 -101.46 -6.57
CA HIS A 188 17.06 -100.43 -6.03
C HIS A 188 17.82 -99.19 -5.55
N PHE A 189 18.93 -99.37 -4.81
CA PHE A 189 19.75 -98.24 -4.37
C PHE A 189 20.37 -97.47 -5.52
N LYS A 190 20.77 -98.15 -6.59
CA LYS A 190 21.28 -97.50 -7.79
C LYS A 190 20.19 -96.63 -8.46
N MET A 191 18.94 -97.10 -8.45
CA MET A 191 17.81 -96.32 -8.95
C MET A 191 17.52 -95.09 -8.09
N ASP A 192 17.51 -95.24 -6.76
CA ASP A 192 17.32 -94.12 -5.82
C ASP A 192 18.45 -93.09 -5.93
N LEU A 193 19.70 -93.53 -6.08
CA LEU A 193 20.85 -92.65 -6.31
C LEU A 193 20.73 -91.86 -7.61
N ASN A 194 20.19 -92.47 -8.67
CA ASN A 194 19.97 -91.76 -9.93
C ASN A 194 18.87 -90.69 -9.81
N ILE A 195 17.77 -91.00 -9.13
CA ILE A 195 16.69 -90.02 -8.86
C ILE A 195 17.22 -88.87 -8.02
N LEU A 196 17.98 -89.16 -6.97
CA LEU A 196 18.58 -88.15 -6.11
C LEU A 196 19.56 -87.27 -6.89
N LYS A 197 20.42 -87.88 -7.73
CA LYS A 197 21.34 -87.17 -8.62
C LYS A 197 20.57 -86.19 -9.51
N GLU A 198 19.52 -86.63 -10.18
CA GLU A 198 18.69 -85.77 -11.03
C GLU A 198 18.02 -84.63 -10.25
N SER A 199 17.51 -84.92 -9.04
CA SER A 199 16.91 -83.91 -8.16
C SER A 199 17.93 -82.82 -7.78
N VAL A 200 19.14 -83.23 -7.38
CA VAL A 200 20.23 -82.30 -7.04
C VAL A 200 20.64 -81.46 -8.25
N TYR A 201 20.71 -82.04 -9.45
CA TYR A 201 20.99 -81.26 -10.66
C TYR A 201 19.91 -80.21 -10.93
N LYS A 202 18.63 -80.58 -10.83
CA LYS A 202 17.50 -79.65 -11.01
C LYS A 202 17.55 -78.52 -9.98
N GLU A 203 17.73 -78.84 -8.70
CA GLU A 203 17.79 -77.86 -7.63
C GLU A 203 18.99 -76.91 -7.77
N ASN A 204 20.15 -77.42 -8.18
CA ASN A 204 21.34 -76.59 -8.48
C ASN A 204 21.11 -75.65 -9.67
N THR A 205 20.42 -76.09 -10.74
CA THR A 205 20.08 -75.20 -11.86
C THR A 205 19.09 -74.12 -11.45
N HIS A 206 18.10 -74.46 -10.61
CA HIS A 206 17.16 -73.51 -10.05
C HIS A 206 17.88 -72.47 -9.18
N PHE A 207 18.79 -72.91 -8.31
CA PHE A 207 19.59 -72.04 -7.45
C PHE A 207 20.40 -71.02 -8.26
N LYS A 208 21.11 -71.47 -9.31
CA LYS A 208 21.87 -70.57 -10.19
C LYS A 208 20.98 -69.53 -10.87
N LYS A 209 19.77 -69.92 -11.30
CA LYS A 209 18.81 -68.99 -11.89
C LYS A 209 18.36 -67.94 -10.88
N THR A 210 17.98 -68.36 -9.66
CA THR A 210 17.56 -67.43 -8.61
C THR A 210 18.68 -66.49 -8.17
N GLU A 211 19.93 -66.96 -8.18
CA GLU A 211 21.12 -66.14 -7.89
C GLU A 211 21.32 -65.07 -8.97
N MET A 212 21.18 -65.43 -10.25
CA MET A 212 21.24 -64.48 -11.37
C MET A 212 20.11 -63.44 -11.30
N ASP A 213 18.87 -63.87 -11.02
CA ASP A 213 17.72 -62.99 -10.89
C ASP A 213 17.89 -62.03 -9.70
N PHE A 214 18.41 -62.51 -8.56
CA PHE A 214 18.74 -61.67 -7.42
C PHE A 214 19.82 -60.63 -7.75
N ALA A 215 20.90 -61.05 -8.42
CA ALA A 215 21.96 -60.13 -8.84
C ALA A 215 21.42 -59.03 -9.77
N ARG A 216 20.51 -59.38 -10.69
CA ARG A 216 19.84 -58.42 -11.58
C ARG A 216 18.98 -57.43 -10.80
N ASN A 217 18.15 -57.92 -9.88
CA ASN A 217 17.30 -57.06 -9.06
C ASN A 217 18.11 -56.07 -8.20
N ILE A 218 19.25 -56.50 -7.66
CA ILE A 218 20.16 -55.61 -6.93
C ILE A 218 20.75 -54.54 -7.85
N GLN A 219 21.12 -54.89 -9.07
CA GLN A 219 21.62 -53.93 -10.05
C GLN A 219 20.54 -52.91 -10.44
N ASP A 220 19.31 -53.36 -10.70
CA ASP A 220 18.19 -52.49 -11.05
C ASP A 220 17.86 -51.53 -9.90
N LEU A 221 17.86 -52.03 -8.66
CA LEU A 221 17.66 -51.21 -7.46
C LEU A 221 18.79 -50.19 -7.29
N SER A 222 20.04 -50.57 -7.57
CA SER A 222 21.19 -49.66 -7.56
C SER A 222 21.03 -48.54 -8.59
N ASN A 223 20.58 -48.87 -9.80
CA ASN A 223 20.35 -47.89 -10.86
C ASN A 223 19.23 -46.90 -10.46
N VAL A 224 18.10 -47.40 -9.95
CA VAL A 224 16.99 -46.55 -9.48
C VAL A 224 17.42 -45.63 -8.35
N LEU A 225 18.21 -46.12 -7.38
CA LEU A 225 18.73 -45.29 -6.31
C LEU A 225 19.67 -44.19 -6.84
N LYS A 226 20.50 -44.50 -7.83
CA LYS A 226 21.40 -43.54 -8.47
C LYS A 226 20.62 -42.45 -9.20
N ASP A 227 19.60 -42.82 -9.95
CA ASP A 227 18.74 -41.88 -10.68
C ASP A 227 17.96 -40.98 -9.72
N ASN A 228 17.38 -41.56 -8.66
CA ASN A 228 16.72 -40.80 -7.61
C ASN A 228 17.67 -39.82 -6.91
N ASN A 229 18.90 -40.25 -6.61
CA ASN A 229 19.89 -39.39 -5.98
C ASN A 229 20.30 -38.23 -6.89
N ASN A 230 20.48 -38.50 -8.19
CA ASN A 230 20.76 -37.45 -9.18
C ASN A 230 19.59 -36.46 -9.29
N SER A 231 18.35 -36.95 -9.36
CA SER A 231 17.15 -36.11 -9.40
C SER A 231 17.03 -35.25 -8.14
N MET A 232 17.28 -35.83 -6.96
CA MET A 232 17.27 -35.11 -5.69
C MET A 232 18.35 -34.02 -5.65
N ALA A 233 19.55 -34.31 -6.16
CA ALA A 233 20.64 -33.34 -6.25
C ALA A 233 20.29 -32.16 -7.18
N HIS A 234 19.65 -32.43 -8.32
CA HIS A 234 19.16 -31.38 -9.22
C HIS A 234 18.10 -30.51 -8.55
N MET A 235 17.07 -31.10 -7.95
CA MET A 235 16.04 -30.35 -7.22
C MET A 235 16.62 -29.53 -6.07
N TRP A 236 17.59 -30.09 -5.34
CA TRP A 236 18.28 -29.38 -4.27
C TRP A 236 19.05 -28.15 -4.79
N ASN A 237 19.74 -28.29 -5.91
CA ASN A 237 20.45 -27.19 -6.55
C ASN A 237 19.50 -26.10 -7.06
N ASP A 238 18.36 -26.49 -7.65
CA ASP A 238 17.33 -25.56 -8.09
C ASP A 238 16.73 -24.78 -6.92
N ASN A 239 16.45 -25.46 -5.80
CA ASN A 239 15.98 -24.81 -4.57
C ASN A 239 17.02 -23.82 -4.02
N ILE A 240 18.31 -24.16 -4.03
CA ILE A 240 19.38 -23.22 -3.64
C ILE A 240 19.38 -21.99 -4.56
N ASN A 241 19.28 -22.18 -5.87
CA ASN A 241 19.25 -21.08 -6.83
C ASN A 241 18.02 -20.18 -6.63
N MET A 242 16.85 -20.77 -6.36
CA MET A 242 15.64 -20.02 -6.04
C MET A 242 15.78 -19.24 -4.74
N LEU A 243 16.32 -19.85 -3.68
CA LEU A 243 16.58 -19.17 -2.41
C LEU A 243 17.55 -18.00 -2.58
N ASN A 244 18.59 -18.16 -3.39
CA ASN A 244 19.53 -17.07 -3.68
C ASN A 244 18.86 -15.92 -4.45
N LYS A 245 17.98 -16.21 -5.41
CA LYS A 245 17.19 -15.18 -6.11
C LYS A 245 16.27 -14.44 -5.15
N VAL A 246 15.54 -15.17 -4.31
CA VAL A 246 14.65 -14.57 -3.30
C VAL A 246 15.44 -13.68 -2.32
N ASN A 247 16.62 -14.11 -1.89
CA ASN A 247 17.48 -13.27 -1.04
C ASN A 247 17.91 -11.98 -1.75
N LEU A 248 18.27 -12.05 -3.03
CA LEU A 248 18.60 -10.87 -3.82
C LEU A 248 17.40 -9.92 -3.96
N ASP A 249 16.21 -10.45 -4.20
CA ASP A 249 14.98 -9.66 -4.28
C ASP A 249 14.63 -9.01 -2.92
N ILE A 250 14.85 -9.72 -1.81
CA ILE A 250 14.71 -9.18 -0.45
C ILE A 250 15.68 -8.01 -0.22
N ASP A 251 16.94 -8.14 -0.63
CA ASP A 251 17.93 -7.07 -0.49
C ASP A 251 17.58 -5.86 -1.35
N ASN A 252 17.15 -6.06 -2.59
CA ASN A 252 16.70 -4.99 -3.49
C ASN A 252 15.48 -4.24 -2.94
N THR A 253 14.47 -4.99 -2.45
CA THR A 253 13.27 -4.39 -1.85
C THR A 253 13.58 -3.63 -0.56
N ARG A 254 14.52 -4.12 0.24
CA ARG A 254 15.00 -3.43 1.43
C ARG A 254 15.67 -2.09 1.08
N LEU A 255 16.53 -2.06 0.06
CA LEU A 255 17.17 -0.82 -0.39
C LEU A 255 16.13 0.20 -0.90
N ALA A 256 15.15 -0.26 -1.68
CA ALA A 256 14.07 0.60 -2.15
C ALA A 256 13.23 1.16 -0.99
N LEU A 257 13.00 0.35 0.05
CA LEU A 257 12.27 0.79 1.25
C LEU A 257 13.06 1.85 2.03
N ASP A 258 14.37 1.67 2.19
CA ASP A 258 15.23 2.64 2.86
C ASP A 258 15.27 3.98 2.10
N GLU A 259 15.30 3.95 0.76
CA GLU A 259 15.19 5.14 -0.08
C GLU A 259 13.84 5.86 0.12
N GLN A 260 12.73 5.12 0.12
CA GLN A 260 11.40 5.69 0.34
C GLN A 260 11.25 6.28 1.75
N LYS A 261 11.88 5.64 2.75
CA LYS A 261 11.92 6.16 4.12
C LYS A 261 12.67 7.49 4.19
N ALA A 262 13.78 7.63 3.48
CA ALA A 262 14.52 8.89 3.39
C ALA A 262 13.70 10.00 2.71
N LYS A 263 13.03 9.69 1.59
CA LYS A 263 12.13 10.64 0.90
C LYS A 263 10.99 11.09 1.80
N THR A 264 10.36 10.15 2.51
CA THR A 264 9.27 10.46 3.45
C THR A 264 9.75 11.35 4.59
N ALA A 265 10.93 11.09 5.14
CA ALA A 265 11.52 11.94 6.18
C ALA A 265 11.77 13.38 5.68
N SER A 266 12.24 13.54 4.44
CA SER A 266 12.38 14.86 3.80
C SER A 266 11.05 15.57 3.65
N LEU A 267 10.02 14.89 3.12
CA LEU A 267 8.69 15.48 2.96
C LEU A 267 8.08 15.92 4.29
N VAL A 268 8.30 15.15 5.37
CA VAL A 268 7.85 15.55 6.71
C VAL A 268 8.55 16.82 7.18
N PHE A 269 9.83 17.01 6.86
CA PHE A 269 10.55 18.24 7.16
C PHE A 269 9.99 19.43 6.36
N ASP A 270 9.77 19.24 5.05
CA ASP A 270 9.20 20.29 4.19
C ASP A 270 7.79 20.68 4.63
N LEU A 271 6.93 19.71 4.98
CA LEU A 271 5.59 19.96 5.51
C LEU A 271 5.62 20.76 6.81
N ARG A 272 6.58 20.50 7.70
CA ARG A 272 6.75 21.31 8.92
C ARG A 272 7.12 22.75 8.59
N ALA A 273 8.01 22.96 7.62
CA ALA A 273 8.38 24.30 7.17
C ALA A 273 7.19 25.05 6.55
N VAL A 274 6.42 24.39 5.68
CA VAL A 274 5.20 24.97 5.09
C VAL A 274 4.17 25.31 6.17
N ASN A 275 3.97 24.42 7.14
CA ASN A 275 3.03 24.66 8.24
C ASN A 275 3.45 25.87 9.10
N GLN A 276 4.75 26.04 9.34
CA GLN A 276 5.27 27.22 10.04
C GLN A 276 4.98 28.51 9.24
N ILE A 277 5.28 28.51 7.94
CA ILE A 277 5.02 29.67 7.06
C ILE A 277 3.51 29.99 7.03
N ALA A 278 2.66 28.97 6.93
CA ALA A 278 1.21 29.14 6.93
C ALA A 278 0.70 29.75 8.25
N SER A 279 1.25 29.31 9.39
CA SER A 279 0.92 29.87 10.69
C SER A 279 1.31 31.35 10.80
N GLU A 280 2.51 31.71 10.35
CA GLU A 280 2.99 33.10 10.36
C GLU A 280 2.18 33.99 9.40
N ALA A 281 1.76 33.45 8.25
CA ALA A 281 0.91 34.15 7.30
C ALA A 281 -0.50 34.39 7.87
N ALA A 282 -1.07 33.41 8.57
CA ALA A 282 -2.37 33.55 9.22
C ALA A 282 -2.36 34.66 10.28
N GLU A 283 -1.32 34.73 11.11
CA GLU A 283 -1.17 35.78 12.11
C GLU A 283 -1.05 37.17 11.47
N LYS A 284 -0.31 37.31 10.36
CA LYS A 284 -0.21 38.57 9.62
C LYS A 284 -1.55 39.01 9.03
N ILE A 285 -2.33 38.07 8.48
CA ILE A 285 -3.67 38.38 7.96
C ILE A 285 -4.58 38.87 9.08
N GLU A 286 -4.56 38.22 10.25
CA GLU A 286 -5.35 38.64 11.41
C GLU A 286 -4.98 40.06 11.90
N ILE A 287 -3.70 40.43 11.82
CA ILE A 287 -3.27 41.81 12.11
C ILE A 287 -3.84 42.78 11.06
N GLN A 288 -3.71 42.45 9.78
CA GLN A 288 -4.21 43.30 8.68
C GLN A 288 -5.73 43.47 8.71
N GLU A 289 -6.49 42.44 9.07
CA GLU A 289 -7.95 42.52 9.21
C GLU A 289 -8.35 43.46 10.36
N ARG A 290 -7.60 43.46 11.47
CA ARG A 290 -7.81 44.42 12.57
C ARG A 290 -7.53 45.85 12.14
N GLU A 291 -6.43 46.08 11.43
CA GLU A 291 -6.09 47.41 10.88
C GLU A 291 -7.14 47.89 9.88
N MET A 292 -7.59 47.01 8.96
CA MET A 292 -8.65 47.33 8.01
C MET A 292 -9.96 47.70 8.71
N THR A 293 -10.32 46.98 9.78
CA THR A 293 -11.51 47.29 10.57
C THR A 293 -11.41 48.67 11.22
N SER A 294 -10.23 49.05 11.73
CA SER A 294 -9.97 50.39 12.27
C SER A 294 -10.13 51.47 11.20
N LEU A 295 -9.53 51.27 10.02
CA LEU A 295 -9.65 52.20 8.89
C LEU A 295 -11.10 52.37 8.42
N ILE A 296 -11.89 51.29 8.41
CA ILE A 296 -13.32 51.37 8.09
C ILE A 296 -14.05 52.27 9.10
N GLN A 297 -13.72 52.19 10.39
CA GLN A 297 -14.30 53.06 11.41
C GLN A 297 -13.91 54.53 11.18
N GLU A 298 -12.64 54.81 10.88
CA GLU A 298 -12.17 56.16 10.56
C GLU A 298 -12.87 56.73 9.31
N VAL A 299 -13.01 55.94 8.25
CA VAL A 299 -13.73 56.34 7.03
C VAL A 299 -15.20 56.65 7.32
N ASN A 300 -15.85 55.83 8.13
CA ASN A 300 -17.24 56.09 8.55
C ASN A 300 -17.35 57.38 9.36
N GLN A 301 -16.37 57.68 10.22
CA GLN A 301 -16.33 58.94 10.95
C GLN A 301 -16.18 60.14 10.02
N VAL A 302 -15.24 60.09 9.08
CA VAL A 302 -15.05 61.16 8.08
C VAL A 302 -16.31 61.36 7.24
N LYS A 303 -17.01 60.28 6.87
CA LYS A 303 -18.27 60.37 6.14
C LYS A 303 -19.33 61.15 6.93
N LEU A 304 -19.48 60.87 8.22
CA LEU A 304 -20.41 61.62 9.08
C LEU A 304 -20.01 63.10 9.17
N ASP A 305 -18.72 63.39 9.30
CA ASP A 305 -18.22 64.77 9.35
C ASP A 305 -18.52 65.52 8.05
N ILE A 306 -18.38 64.86 6.89
CA ILE A 306 -18.76 65.42 5.58
C ILE A 306 -20.27 65.67 5.51
N GLU A 307 -21.11 64.72 5.93
CA GLU A 307 -22.58 64.89 5.92
C GLU A 307 -23.00 66.09 6.79
N ILE A 308 -22.34 66.30 7.95
CA ILE A 308 -22.57 67.46 8.82
C ILE A 308 -22.16 68.75 8.10
N LEU A 309 -20.98 68.79 7.48
CA LEU A 309 -20.49 69.97 6.76
C LEU A 309 -21.39 70.31 5.56
N GLU A 310 -21.84 69.32 4.80
CA GLU A 310 -22.77 69.51 3.67
C GLU A 310 -24.13 70.06 4.14
N GLY A 311 -24.63 69.60 5.30
CA GLY A 311 -25.85 70.14 5.92
C GLY A 311 -25.68 71.61 6.32
N LEU A 312 -24.54 71.97 6.91
CA LEU A 312 -24.23 73.35 7.28
C LEU A 312 -24.09 74.26 6.05
N VAL A 313 -23.41 73.81 5.00
CA VAL A 313 -23.28 74.56 3.73
C VAL A 313 -24.65 74.75 3.07
N SER A 314 -25.51 73.73 3.06
CA SER A 314 -26.88 73.83 2.52
C SER A 314 -27.74 74.85 3.29
N SER A 315 -27.52 75.00 4.60
CA SER A 315 -28.20 76.01 5.41
C SER A 315 -27.72 77.45 5.15
N TYR A 316 -26.44 77.62 4.76
CA TYR A 316 -25.87 78.94 4.45
C TYR A 316 -26.26 79.42 3.04
N ASP A 317 -26.38 78.52 2.06
CA ASP A 317 -26.84 78.84 0.70
C ASP A 317 -28.38 79.00 0.58
N SER A 318 -29.12 78.79 1.68
CA SER A 318 -30.58 79.02 1.72
C SER A 318 -30.98 80.49 1.47
N ASN A 319 -30.02 81.42 1.45
CA ASN A 319 -30.23 82.82 1.05
C ASN A 319 -29.93 83.11 -0.43
N SER A 320 -29.62 82.12 -1.26
CA SER A 320 -29.41 82.30 -2.71
C SER A 320 -30.16 81.24 -3.52
N GLY A 321 -31.44 81.52 -3.79
CA GLY A 321 -32.04 81.13 -5.07
C GLY A 321 -33.07 80.01 -5.03
N CYS A 322 -34.30 80.35 -4.66
CA CYS A 322 -35.47 79.87 -5.40
C CYS A 322 -35.32 80.32 -6.86
N CYS A 323 -34.56 79.58 -7.66
CA CYS A 323 -34.24 79.97 -9.01
C CYS A 323 -34.43 78.76 -9.91
N LYS A 324 -35.49 78.82 -10.72
CA LYS A 324 -35.80 77.91 -11.85
C LYS A 324 -34.67 77.84 -12.89
N ARG A 325 -33.59 78.58 -12.66
CA ARG A 325 -32.48 78.81 -13.57
C ARG A 325 -31.15 78.67 -12.84
N LEU A 326 -30.25 77.85 -13.39
CA LEU A 326 -28.89 77.66 -12.92
C LEU A 326 -27.91 78.20 -13.96
N LEU A 327 -27.04 79.12 -13.57
CA LEU A 327 -25.88 79.51 -14.35
C LEU A 327 -24.64 78.80 -13.80
N TRP A 328 -24.21 77.74 -14.47
CA TRP A 328 -23.08 76.93 -14.06
C TRP A 328 -21.79 77.40 -14.73
N ARG A 329 -20.86 77.91 -13.92
CA ARG A 329 -19.49 78.21 -14.34
C ARG A 329 -18.60 76.98 -14.14
N ILE A 330 -17.92 76.58 -15.21
CA ILE A 330 -16.96 75.48 -15.21
C ILE A 330 -15.60 76.07 -15.53
N THR A 331 -14.69 76.07 -14.57
CA THR A 331 -13.29 76.47 -14.73
C THR A 331 -12.41 75.26 -15.08
N GLU A 332 -11.19 75.51 -15.55
CA GLU A 332 -10.19 74.47 -15.82
C GLU A 332 -10.68 73.42 -16.83
N VAL A 333 -11.33 73.89 -17.91
CA VAL A 333 -11.99 73.03 -18.89
C VAL A 333 -10.98 72.13 -19.60
N GLU A 334 -9.80 72.64 -19.95
CA GLU A 334 -8.74 71.88 -20.62
C GLU A 334 -8.23 70.71 -19.74
N SER A 335 -7.90 71.01 -18.47
CA SER A 335 -7.47 70.01 -17.50
C SER A 335 -8.56 68.96 -17.22
N LYS A 336 -9.81 69.40 -17.05
CA LYS A 336 -10.95 68.50 -16.82
C LYS A 336 -11.27 67.65 -18.04
N LEU A 337 -11.09 68.17 -19.26
CA LEU A 337 -11.25 67.39 -20.49
C LEU A 337 -10.15 66.32 -20.62
N ALA A 338 -8.89 66.67 -20.34
CA ALA A 338 -7.78 65.71 -20.36
C ALA A 338 -8.02 64.57 -19.36
N ARG A 339 -8.41 64.89 -18.13
CA ARG A 339 -8.73 63.88 -17.11
C ARG A 339 -9.97 63.05 -17.47
N ALA A 340 -10.97 63.66 -18.11
CA ALA A 340 -12.16 62.95 -18.59
C ALA A 340 -11.84 61.98 -19.75
N LYS A 341 -10.77 62.20 -20.52
CA LYS A 341 -10.30 61.26 -21.55
C LYS A 341 -9.60 60.05 -20.96
N GLU A 342 -8.86 60.23 -19.87
CA GLU A 342 -8.11 59.15 -19.22
C GLU A 342 -8.98 58.31 -18.27
N ASN A 343 -9.86 58.96 -17.50
CA ASN A 343 -10.57 58.35 -16.37
C ASN A 343 -12.11 58.47 -16.43
N ASP A 344 -12.69 58.84 -17.58
CA ASP A 344 -14.15 58.99 -17.78
C ASP A 344 -14.86 59.83 -16.71
N ILE A 345 -14.22 60.92 -16.26
CA ILE A 345 -14.74 61.79 -15.20
C ILE A 345 -16.02 62.52 -15.65
N VAL A 346 -17.07 62.43 -14.83
CA VAL A 346 -18.31 63.20 -14.95
C VAL A 346 -18.28 64.45 -14.09
N LEU A 347 -18.60 65.61 -14.68
CA LEU A 347 -18.75 66.86 -13.93
C LEU A 347 -20.19 66.99 -13.41
N ARG A 348 -20.32 67.42 -12.17
CA ARG A 348 -21.61 67.60 -11.49
C ARG A 348 -21.82 69.07 -11.20
N SER A 349 -22.95 69.62 -11.62
CA SER A 349 -23.32 70.99 -11.27
C SER A 349 -23.74 71.09 -9.79
N PRO A 350 -23.79 72.31 -9.24
CA PRO A 350 -24.55 72.58 -8.02
C PRO A 350 -25.99 72.09 -8.16
N VAL A 351 -26.59 71.75 -7.03
CA VAL A 351 -27.98 71.32 -6.96
C VAL A 351 -28.89 72.54 -7.00
N PHE A 352 -29.98 72.45 -7.74
CA PHE A 352 -31.03 73.47 -7.79
C PHE A 352 -32.41 72.81 -7.87
N TYR A 353 -33.46 73.60 -7.71
CA TYR A 353 -34.84 73.12 -7.68
C TYR A 353 -35.63 73.59 -8.90
N THR A 354 -36.54 72.76 -9.38
CA THR A 354 -37.44 73.10 -10.50
C THR A 354 -38.35 74.29 -10.18
N HIS A 355 -38.83 74.37 -8.93
CA HIS A 355 -39.61 75.46 -8.35
C HIS A 355 -39.47 75.40 -6.82
N GLN A 356 -40.05 76.35 -6.08
CA GLN A 356 -40.04 76.32 -4.62
C GLN A 356 -40.73 75.03 -4.13
N TYR A 357 -40.04 74.24 -3.30
CA TYR A 357 -40.49 72.90 -2.85
C TYR A 357 -40.64 71.86 -3.98
N GLY A 358 -40.03 72.09 -5.14
CA GLY A 358 -40.07 71.20 -6.30
C GLY A 358 -39.01 70.09 -6.31
N TYR A 359 -38.88 69.39 -7.43
CA TYR A 359 -37.87 68.33 -7.58
C TYR A 359 -36.45 68.88 -7.43
N LYS A 360 -35.63 68.16 -6.67
CA LYS A 360 -34.20 68.41 -6.49
C LYS A 360 -33.44 67.88 -7.70
N ILE A 361 -32.75 68.75 -8.44
CA ILE A 361 -32.08 68.38 -9.69
C ILE A 361 -30.66 68.92 -9.76
N ARG A 362 -29.83 68.27 -10.58
CA ARG A 362 -28.52 68.77 -10.99
C ARG A 362 -28.26 68.43 -12.46
N VAL A 363 -27.25 69.06 -13.04
CA VAL A 363 -26.76 68.73 -14.39
C VAL A 363 -25.53 67.83 -14.25
N LEU A 364 -25.51 66.75 -15.03
CA LEU A 364 -24.31 65.96 -15.28
C LEU A 364 -23.74 66.36 -16.64
N LEU A 365 -22.44 66.67 -16.69
CA LEU A 365 -21.73 66.98 -17.92
C LEU A 365 -20.57 66.00 -18.11
N TYR A 366 -20.67 65.22 -19.18
CA TYR A 366 -19.61 64.35 -19.67
C TYR A 366 -18.84 65.11 -20.73
N LEU A 367 -17.73 65.74 -20.33
CA LEU A 367 -16.92 66.57 -21.23
C LEU A 367 -16.39 65.78 -22.41
N ASN A 368 -15.97 64.53 -22.19
CA ASN A 368 -15.47 63.66 -23.25
C ASN A 368 -16.58 62.89 -23.98
N GLY A 369 -17.86 63.01 -23.58
CA GLY A 369 -18.96 62.21 -24.11
C GLY A 369 -19.03 60.81 -23.52
N LEU A 370 -20.09 60.06 -23.89
CA LEU A 370 -20.35 58.69 -23.42
C LEU A 370 -20.40 57.72 -24.60
N ASN A 371 -19.95 56.49 -24.37
CA ASN A 371 -20.01 55.37 -25.32
C ASN A 371 -19.50 55.77 -26.72
N LYS A 372 -20.33 55.60 -27.75
CA LYS A 372 -20.02 55.92 -29.17
C LYS A 372 -19.83 57.41 -29.47
N TRP A 373 -20.11 58.28 -28.51
CA TRP A 373 -19.98 59.74 -28.62
C TRP A 373 -18.68 60.29 -28.03
N LYS A 374 -17.82 59.40 -27.49
CA LYS A 374 -16.51 59.77 -26.96
C LYS A 374 -15.67 60.53 -27.99
N ASP A 375 -14.87 61.49 -27.53
CA ASP A 375 -13.97 62.37 -28.30
C ASP A 375 -14.63 63.28 -29.36
N ARG A 376 -15.94 63.18 -29.57
CA ARG A 376 -16.65 63.94 -30.61
C ARG A 376 -17.68 64.91 -30.03
N TYR A 377 -18.28 64.57 -28.89
CA TYR A 377 -19.34 65.36 -28.28
C TYR A 377 -19.14 65.46 -26.77
N ALA A 378 -19.52 66.58 -26.19
CA ALA A 378 -19.84 66.67 -24.77
C ALA A 378 -21.34 66.41 -24.58
N LEU A 379 -21.69 65.68 -23.54
CA LEU A 379 -23.08 65.33 -23.23
C LEU A 379 -23.49 65.97 -21.91
N ALA A 380 -24.60 66.71 -21.90
CA ALA A 380 -25.21 67.21 -20.68
C ALA A 380 -26.60 66.60 -20.47
N CYS A 381 -26.93 66.18 -19.25
CA CYS A 381 -28.28 65.72 -18.91
C CYS A 381 -28.72 66.23 -17.53
N LEU A 382 -30.03 66.34 -17.33
CA LEU A 382 -30.62 66.62 -16.03
C LEU A 382 -30.75 65.32 -15.24
N HIS A 383 -30.18 65.31 -14.04
CA HIS A 383 -30.23 64.22 -13.09
C HIS A 383 -31.11 64.60 -11.90
N VAL A 384 -32.18 63.84 -11.70
CA VAL A 384 -33.12 64.03 -10.60
C VAL A 384 -32.60 63.30 -9.36
N LEU A 385 -32.35 64.07 -8.30
CA LEU A 385 -31.89 63.60 -7.01
C LEU A 385 -33.09 63.36 -6.09
N LYS A 386 -32.91 62.54 -5.06
CA LYS A 386 -33.89 62.39 -3.97
C LYS A 386 -34.02 63.73 -3.24
N GLY A 387 -35.20 64.34 -3.33
CA GLY A 387 -35.57 65.60 -2.67
C GLY A 387 -36.30 65.38 -1.36
N GLU A 388 -36.31 66.40 -0.52
CA GLU A 388 -37.04 66.39 0.77
C GLU A 388 -38.56 66.41 0.58
N TYR A 389 -39.01 67.03 -0.52
CA TYR A 389 -40.43 67.22 -0.85
C TYR A 389 -40.96 66.18 -1.85
N ASP A 390 -40.19 65.14 -2.16
CA ASP A 390 -40.54 64.13 -3.17
C ASP A 390 -41.89 63.44 -2.89
N MET A 391 -42.28 63.33 -1.61
CA MET A 391 -43.58 62.77 -1.18
C MET A 391 -44.78 63.65 -1.56
N LEU A 392 -44.57 64.95 -1.79
CA LEU A 392 -45.62 65.92 -2.12
C LEU A 392 -45.70 66.19 -3.63
N LEU A 393 -44.78 65.65 -4.42
CA LEU A 393 -44.67 65.92 -5.85
C LEU A 393 -45.30 64.79 -6.68
N PRO A 394 -45.90 65.10 -7.84
CA PRO A 394 -46.47 64.08 -8.71
C PRO A 394 -45.37 63.19 -9.33
N TRP A 395 -45.61 61.90 -9.50
CA TRP A 395 -44.68 60.99 -10.18
C TRP A 395 -45.43 60.16 -11.23
N PRO A 396 -44.81 59.84 -12.39
CA PRO A 396 -43.44 60.14 -12.81
C PRO A 396 -43.19 61.63 -13.07
N CYS A 397 -42.02 62.14 -12.69
CA CYS A 397 -41.69 63.54 -12.93
C CYS A 397 -41.40 63.75 -14.42
N SER A 398 -41.88 64.86 -14.97
CA SER A 398 -41.54 65.33 -16.31
C SER A 398 -40.97 66.73 -16.16
N ILE A 399 -39.66 66.85 -16.35
CA ILE A 399 -38.94 68.11 -16.18
C ILE A 399 -38.50 68.56 -17.55
N GLU A 400 -38.96 69.74 -17.96
CA GLU A 400 -38.67 70.34 -19.24
C GLU A 400 -37.88 71.62 -19.02
N GLY A 401 -36.88 71.87 -19.87
CA GLY A 401 -36.06 73.05 -19.76
C GLY A 401 -35.25 73.32 -21.00
N THR A 402 -34.50 74.40 -20.94
CA THR A 402 -33.64 74.87 -22.01
C THR A 402 -32.24 75.02 -21.45
N VAL A 403 -31.27 74.35 -22.10
CA VAL A 403 -29.86 74.51 -21.78
C VAL A 403 -29.21 75.33 -22.87
N THR A 404 -28.54 76.38 -22.43
CA THR A 404 -27.92 77.40 -23.27
C THR A 404 -26.44 77.45 -22.97
N LEU A 405 -25.62 77.08 -23.95
CA LEU A 405 -24.19 77.34 -23.93
C LEU A 405 -23.96 78.80 -24.32
N ARG A 406 -23.42 79.59 -23.38
CA ARG A 406 -23.25 81.03 -23.55
C ARG A 406 -22.05 81.36 -24.44
N ASP A 407 -22.27 82.18 -25.46
CA ASP A 407 -21.19 82.79 -26.26
C ASP A 407 -20.53 83.90 -25.42
N LEU A 408 -19.21 83.80 -25.23
CA LEU A 408 -18.43 84.70 -24.35
C LEU A 408 -17.68 85.80 -25.13
N SER A 409 -17.81 85.85 -26.46
CA SER A 409 -17.02 86.75 -27.31
C SER A 409 -17.76 88.00 -27.75
N ASN A 410 -19.08 87.93 -27.98
CA ASN A 410 -19.88 89.09 -28.40
C ASN A 410 -21.07 89.32 -27.45
N ILE A 411 -20.94 90.31 -26.57
CA ILE A 411 -21.96 90.65 -25.57
C ILE A 411 -23.18 91.34 -26.21
N SER A 412 -23.02 92.01 -27.35
CA SER A 412 -24.10 92.78 -27.99
C SER A 412 -25.05 91.93 -28.85
N GLN A 413 -24.57 90.83 -29.43
CA GLN A 413 -25.39 89.83 -30.16
C GLN A 413 -24.81 88.42 -29.97
N PRO A 414 -25.07 87.76 -28.83
CA PRO A 414 -24.49 86.46 -28.51
C PRO A 414 -25.09 85.35 -29.37
N LYS A 415 -24.25 84.54 -30.04
CA LYS A 415 -24.69 83.34 -30.76
C LYS A 415 -24.69 82.13 -29.84
N ASN A 416 -25.62 82.12 -28.89
CA ASN A 416 -25.73 81.03 -27.93
C ASN A 416 -26.14 79.72 -28.61
N PHE A 417 -25.52 78.61 -28.21
CA PHE A 417 -25.98 77.28 -28.63
C PHE A 417 -27.05 76.81 -27.64
N MET A 418 -28.30 76.73 -28.11
CA MET A 418 -29.46 76.43 -27.28
C MET A 418 -30.06 75.08 -27.69
N LYS A 419 -30.30 74.21 -26.71
CA LYS A 419 -31.02 72.95 -26.90
C LYS A 419 -32.04 72.75 -25.80
N TYR A 420 -33.19 72.21 -26.20
CA TYR A 420 -34.25 71.83 -25.27
C TYR A 420 -33.94 70.48 -24.64
N ILE A 421 -34.16 70.36 -23.33
CA ILE A 421 -33.96 69.15 -22.55
C ILE A 421 -35.26 68.75 -21.87
N LYS A 422 -35.54 67.45 -21.89
CA LYS A 422 -36.67 66.86 -21.20
C LYS A 422 -36.26 65.55 -20.56
N THR A 423 -36.43 65.48 -19.24
CA THR A 423 -36.15 64.29 -18.45
C THR A 423 -37.46 63.77 -17.86
N LYS A 424 -37.73 62.48 -18.07
CA LYS A 424 -38.84 61.77 -17.40
C LYS A 424 -38.23 60.74 -16.44
N LYS A 425 -38.57 60.78 -15.15
CA LYS A 425 -38.12 59.77 -14.18
C LYS A 425 -39.33 59.13 -13.49
N ARG A 426 -39.37 57.79 -13.45
CA ARG A 426 -40.35 57.01 -12.66
C ARG A 426 -39.88 56.94 -11.20
N GLN A 427 -40.78 56.74 -10.26
CA GLN A 427 -40.42 56.59 -8.85
C GLN A 427 -39.69 55.24 -8.67
N GLY A 428 -38.36 55.28 -8.61
CA GLY A 428 -37.48 54.11 -8.57
C GLY A 428 -36.15 54.37 -9.29
N ASP A 429 -35.12 53.60 -8.95
CA ASP A 429 -33.81 53.64 -9.60
C ASP A 429 -33.71 52.51 -10.64
N GLU A 430 -34.35 52.69 -11.80
CA GLU A 430 -34.09 51.83 -12.98
C GLU A 430 -34.07 52.62 -14.31
N ASP A 431 -33.14 52.16 -15.14
CA ASP A 431 -32.89 52.37 -16.58
C ASP A 431 -31.95 53.50 -17.03
N GLU A 432 -30.64 53.20 -17.02
CA GLU A 432 -29.61 53.82 -17.87
C GLU A 432 -29.80 53.40 -19.34
N ASP A 433 -30.77 54.02 -20.03
CA ASP A 433 -30.87 53.92 -21.47
C ASP A 433 -29.65 54.59 -22.15
N GLU A 434 -29.04 53.92 -23.14
CA GLU A 434 -27.90 54.49 -23.90
C GLU A 434 -28.27 55.84 -24.54
N PRO A 435 -27.36 56.86 -24.51
CA PRO A 435 -27.65 58.17 -25.05
C PRO A 435 -27.84 58.15 -26.59
N GLN A 436 -29.04 58.52 -27.04
CA GLN A 436 -29.42 58.65 -28.45
C GLN A 436 -29.66 60.12 -28.84
N GLU A 437 -29.20 60.55 -30.03
CA GLU A 437 -29.37 61.93 -30.53
C GLU A 437 -30.83 62.36 -30.71
N SER A 438 -31.75 61.41 -30.93
CA SER A 438 -33.19 61.66 -31.03
C SER A 438 -33.87 61.89 -29.68
N ASN A 439 -33.22 61.52 -28.57
CA ASN A 439 -33.80 61.61 -27.23
C ASN A 439 -33.42 62.95 -26.60
N SER A 440 -34.43 63.72 -26.21
CA SER A 440 -34.27 65.01 -25.53
C SER A 440 -33.71 64.90 -24.10
N THR A 441 -33.37 63.71 -23.62
CA THR A 441 -32.78 63.46 -22.29
C THR A 441 -31.33 63.93 -22.21
N TYR A 442 -30.59 63.85 -23.32
CA TYR A 442 -29.19 64.26 -23.42
C TYR A 442 -29.02 65.40 -24.43
N ILE A 443 -28.23 66.40 -24.06
CA ILE A 443 -27.83 67.49 -24.92
C ILE A 443 -26.47 67.16 -25.51
N PHE A 444 -26.46 66.93 -26.81
CA PHE A 444 -25.25 66.68 -27.59
C PHE A 444 -24.62 68.02 -28.02
N ILE A 445 -23.45 68.33 -27.49
CA ILE A 445 -22.65 69.52 -27.84
C ILE A 445 -21.42 69.04 -28.60
N PRO A 446 -21.33 69.24 -29.93
CA PRO A 446 -20.17 68.82 -30.70
C PRO A 446 -18.89 69.49 -30.19
N HIS A 447 -17.81 68.73 -30.03
CA HIS A 447 -16.49 69.28 -29.66
C HIS A 447 -15.99 70.28 -30.70
N SER A 448 -16.34 70.09 -31.97
CA SER A 448 -16.07 71.07 -33.03
C SER A 448 -16.70 72.43 -32.76
N THR A 449 -17.85 72.48 -32.09
CA THR A 449 -18.54 73.73 -31.71
C THR A 449 -18.02 74.25 -30.38
N LEU A 450 -17.83 73.36 -29.39
CA LEU A 450 -17.37 73.72 -28.05
C LEU A 450 -15.93 74.26 -28.03
N LEU A 451 -15.00 73.59 -28.74
CA LEU A 451 -13.56 73.88 -28.70
C LEU A 451 -13.10 74.89 -29.76
N LYS A 452 -13.78 74.97 -30.92
CA LYS A 452 -13.44 75.94 -31.98
C LYS A 452 -14.32 77.19 -31.98
N GLY A 453 -15.40 77.18 -31.20
CA GLY A 453 -16.32 78.30 -31.07
C GLY A 453 -15.91 79.29 -30.00
N ASN A 454 -16.66 80.38 -29.93
CA ASN A 454 -16.47 81.50 -29.00
C ASN A 454 -16.97 81.23 -27.56
N TYR A 455 -17.11 79.95 -27.18
CA TYR A 455 -17.79 79.50 -25.96
C TYR A 455 -16.85 79.28 -24.77
N ILE A 456 -15.54 79.12 -25.00
CA ILE A 456 -14.53 79.01 -23.96
C ILE A 456 -13.69 80.28 -23.95
N LYS A 457 -13.58 80.93 -22.80
CA LYS A 457 -12.72 82.11 -22.57
C LYS A 457 -12.09 82.00 -21.19
N GLU A 458 -10.79 82.27 -21.09
CA GLU A 458 -10.04 82.13 -19.82
C GLU A 458 -10.22 80.74 -19.17
N ASP A 459 -10.15 79.69 -20.00
CA ASP A 459 -10.36 78.28 -19.60
C ASP A 459 -11.65 78.06 -18.78
N SER A 460 -12.68 78.85 -19.09
CA SER A 460 -13.97 78.82 -18.42
C SER A 460 -15.11 78.66 -19.42
N LEU A 461 -16.09 77.83 -19.07
CA LEU A 461 -17.33 77.57 -19.80
C LEU A 461 -18.53 77.98 -18.93
N PHE A 462 -19.57 78.55 -19.55
CA PHE A 462 -20.82 78.87 -18.87
C PHE A 462 -22.00 78.11 -19.50
N LEU A 463 -22.64 77.27 -18.69
CA LEU A 463 -23.85 76.54 -19.05
C LEU A 463 -25.03 77.17 -18.29
N ASP A 464 -26.01 77.67 -19.02
CA ASP A 464 -27.19 78.33 -18.47
C ASP A 464 -28.41 77.46 -18.68
N ILE A 465 -28.98 76.96 -17.58
CA ILE A 465 -30.07 75.99 -17.58
C ILE A 465 -31.30 76.69 -17.04
N ASN A 466 -32.37 76.75 -17.82
CA ASN A 466 -33.64 77.34 -17.43
C ASN A 466 -34.76 76.30 -17.52
N ILE A 467 -35.44 76.02 -16.41
CA ILE A 467 -36.55 75.06 -16.37
C ILE A 467 -37.85 75.78 -16.75
N ASN A 468 -38.63 75.17 -17.64
CA ASN A 468 -39.90 75.71 -18.11
C ASN A 468 -41.02 75.49 -17.07
N GLU A 469 -41.97 76.41 -16.99
CA GLU A 469 -43.19 76.23 -16.20
C GLU A 469 -44.17 75.31 -16.92
N ASP A 470 -44.37 74.10 -16.40
CA ASP A 470 -45.58 73.35 -16.71
C ASP A 470 -46.74 73.96 -15.90
N ASN A 471 -47.43 74.95 -16.48
CA ASN A 471 -48.68 75.54 -15.95
C ASN A 471 -49.87 74.58 -15.97
N LYS A 472 -49.68 73.32 -15.54
CA LYS A 472 -50.74 72.30 -15.47
C LYS A 472 -51.25 72.02 -14.06
N TYR A 473 -50.82 72.76 -13.04
CA TYR A 473 -51.26 72.51 -11.65
C TYR A 473 -51.90 73.69 -10.93
N GLU A 474 -52.16 74.83 -11.60
CA GLU A 474 -53.10 75.83 -11.08
C GLU A 474 -54.54 75.50 -11.53
N THR A 475 -55.11 74.40 -11.05
CA THR A 475 -56.57 74.23 -10.78
C THR A 475 -56.88 72.82 -10.28
N ALA A 476 -56.86 72.65 -8.96
CA ALA A 476 -57.78 71.79 -8.20
C ALA A 476 -57.51 72.04 -6.71
N ILE A 477 -58.26 73.00 -6.15
CA ILE A 477 -58.45 73.14 -4.70
C ILE A 477 -59.31 71.96 -4.22
#